data_AF-A0A4V1B0E6-F1
#
_entry.id   AF-A0A4V1B0E6-F1
#
_cell.length_a   1.000
_cell.length_b   1.000
_cell.length_c   1.000
_cell.angle_alpha   90.00
_cell.angle_beta   90.00
_cell.angle_gamma   90.00
#
_symmetry.space_group_name_H-M   'P 1'
#
loop_
_entity.id
_entity.type
_entity.pdbx_description
1 polymer ?
#
loop_
_entity_poly.entity_id
_entity_poly.type
_entity_poly.pdbx_seq_one_letter_code
_entity_poly.pdbx_strand_id
1 'polypeptide(L)' 'MGQSTIFTLADDKATGEAYCLALHVTVDSGKRHSMIVSLRYLDTFIKQDRAWLFAERRLYVDWTEERGMS' A
#
# COMPACT_ATOMS: atom_id res chain seq x y z
N MET A 1 9.31 -4.23 8.43
CA MET A 1 8.00 -4.76 8.86
C MET A 1 7.05 -4.64 7.68
N GLY A 2 6.38 -5.74 7.35
CA GLY A 2 5.42 -5.83 6.26
C GLY A 2 5.23 -7.31 5.95
N GLN A 3 3.99 -7.78 6.03
CA GLN A 3 3.61 -9.11 5.57
C GLN A 3 3.03 -8.97 4.17
N SER A 4 3.31 -9.94 3.31
CA SER A 4 2.56 -10.13 2.07
C SER A 4 2.09 -11.58 1.98
N THR A 5 0.85 -11.76 1.53
CA THR A 5 0.24 -13.08 1.34
C THR A 5 -0.38 -13.13 -0.04
N ILE A 6 -0.09 -14.17 -0.81
CA ILE A 6 -0.82 -14.49 -2.05
C ILE A 6 -2.01 -15.37 -1.68
N PHE A 7 -3.21 -14.96 -2.05
CA PHE A 7 -4.44 -15.72 -1.78
C PHE A 7 -4.76 -16.70 -2.90
N THR A 8 -4.57 -16.27 -4.15
CA THR A 8 -4.79 -17.11 -5.34
C THR A 8 -3.66 -16.92 -6.32
N LEU A 9 -3.23 -18.00 -6.96
CA LEU A 9 -2.25 -17.98 -8.04
C LEU A 9 -2.68 -18.94 -9.16
N ALA A 10 -2.92 -18.39 -10.33
CA ALA A 10 -3.12 -19.10 -11.59
C ALA A 10 -2.01 -18.70 -12.58
N ASP A 11 -2.07 -19.23 -13.81
CA ASP A 11 -1.03 -18.99 -14.82
C ASP A 11 -0.88 -17.51 -15.21
N ASP A 12 -2.01 -16.78 -15.26
CA ASP A 12 -2.10 -15.41 -15.75
C ASP A 12 -2.80 -14.43 -14.79
N LYS A 13 -3.26 -14.89 -13.63
CA LYS A 13 -3.95 -14.06 -12.63
C LYS A 13 -3.53 -14.45 -11.21
N ALA A 14 -3.41 -13.45 -10.34
CA ALA A 14 -3.20 -13.68 -8.91
C ALA A 14 -3.95 -12.64 -8.08
N THR A 15 -4.17 -12.95 -6.80
CA THR A 15 -4.65 -11.98 -5.81
C THR A 15 -3.81 -12.09 -4.54
N GLY A 16 -3.67 -10.98 -3.81
CA GLY A 16 -2.91 -11.00 -2.57
C GLY A 16 -3.16 -9.77 -1.71
N GLU A 17 -2.63 -9.81 -0.50
CA GLU A 17 -2.60 -8.69 0.44
C GLU A 17 -1.17 -8.31 0.78
N ALA A 18 -0.93 -7.01 0.95
CA ALA A 18 0.30 -6.49 1.52
C ALA A 18 -0.01 -5.46 2.63
N TYR A 19 0.57 -5.66 3.81
CA TYR A 19 0.53 -4.71 4.91
C TYR A 19 1.59 -3.63 4.72
N CYS A 20 1.22 -2.38 4.96
CA CYS A 20 2.07 -1.22 4.75
C CYS A 20 1.90 -0.19 5.86
N LEU A 21 3.01 0.42 6.27
CA LEU A 21 3.02 1.68 7.02
C LEU A 21 3.55 2.76 6.08
N ALA A 22 2.66 3.64 5.63
CA ALA A 22 3.02 4.77 4.77
C ALA A 22 3.34 6.00 5.62
N LEU A 23 4.59 6.46 5.57
CA LEU A 23 5.05 7.67 6.25
C LEU A 23 5.11 8.81 5.23
N HIS A 24 4.22 9.79 5.39
CA HIS A 24 4.22 11.02 4.61
C HIS A 24 4.77 12.16 5.45
N VAL A 25 5.60 13.00 4.84
CA VAL A 25 6.05 14.27 5.43
C VAL A 25 5.63 15.39 4.48
N THR A 26 4.86 16.33 5.00
CA THR A 26 4.40 17.51 4.25
C THR A 26 4.97 18.78 4.86
N VAL A 27 5.06 19.83 4.04
CA VAL A 27 5.48 21.17 4.45
C VAL A 27 4.40 22.14 4.04
N ASP A 28 3.82 22.85 5.01
CA ASP A 28 2.88 23.94 4.76
C ASP A 28 3.35 25.19 5.51
N SER A 29 3.51 26.29 4.77
CA SER A 29 3.88 27.60 5.34
C SER A 29 5.12 27.55 6.27
N GLY A 30 6.12 26.73 5.89
CA GLY A 30 7.35 26.52 6.64
C GLY A 30 7.24 25.58 7.85
N LYS A 31 6.05 25.07 8.15
CA LYS A 31 5.79 24.07 9.20
C LYS A 31 5.79 22.67 8.60
N ARG A 32 6.40 21.73 9.30
CA ARG A 32 6.47 20.32 8.89
C ARG A 32 5.40 19.51 9.62
N HIS A 33 4.75 18.64 8.88
CA HIS A 33 3.78 17.68 9.42
C HIS A 33 4.20 16.27 9.00
N SER A 34 3.98 15.30 9.88
CA SER A 34 4.14 13.89 9.55
C SER A 34 2.80 13.19 9.70
N MET A 35 2.45 12.39 8.70
CA MET A 35 1.30 11.49 8.72
C MET A 35 1.79 10.05 8.57
N ILE A 36 1.38 9.18 9.49
CA ILE A 36 1.59 7.73 9.41
C ILE A 36 0.24 7.09 9.09
N VAL A 37 0.21 6.23 8.08
CA VAL A 37 -0.97 5.46 7.71
C VAL A 37 -0.64 3.98 7.79
N SER A 38 -1.32 3.25 8.66
CA SER A 38 -1.34 1.79 8.63
C SER A 38 -2.43 1.34 7.67
N LEU A 39 -2.05 0.56 6.66
CA LEU A 39 -2.95 0.17 5.61
C LEU A 39 -2.65 -1.22 5.06
N ARG A 40 -3.65 -1.76 4.34
CA ARG A 40 -3.58 -3.02 3.61
C ARG A 40 -3.91 -2.77 2.15
N TYR A 41 -3.07 -3.28 1.26
CA TYR A 41 -3.36 -3.35 -0.17
C TYR A 41 -3.93 -4.70 -0.49
N LEU A 42 -5.17 -4.75 -0.97
CA LEU A 42 -5.72 -5.93 -1.63
C LEU A 42 -5.51 -5.77 -3.13
N ASP A 43 -4.58 -6.56 -3.67
CA ASP A 43 -4.12 -6.44 -5.04
C ASP A 43 -4.67 -7.58 -5.90
N THR A 44 -5.09 -7.24 -7.12
CA THR A 44 -5.27 -8.19 -8.22
C THR A 44 -4.14 -7.99 -9.22
N PHE A 45 -3.51 -9.09 -9.61
CA PHE A 45 -2.42 -9.12 -10.58
C PHE A 45 -2.84 -9.84 -11.85
N ILE A 46 -2.31 -9.41 -12.99
CA ILE A 46 -2.41 -10.11 -14.27
C ILE A 46 -1.01 -10.34 -14.84
N LYS A 47 -0.82 -11.43 -15.57
CA LYS A 47 0.42 -11.71 -16.28
C LYS A 47 0.23 -11.37 -17.76
N GLN A 48 0.95 -10.37 -18.24
CA GLN A 48 0.95 -9.95 -19.65
C GLN A 48 2.38 -9.96 -20.16
N ASP A 49 2.61 -10.50 -21.36
CA ASP A 49 3.94 -10.58 -21.97
C ASP A 49 5.02 -11.13 -21.03
N ARG A 50 4.65 -12.18 -20.27
CA ARG A 50 5.48 -12.86 -19.25
C ARG A 50 5.83 -12.02 -18.02
N ALA A 51 5.29 -10.82 -17.86
CA ALA A 51 5.46 -9.97 -16.68
C ALA A 51 4.17 -9.92 -15.86
N TRP A 52 4.30 -9.96 -14.53
CA TRP A 52 3.19 -9.70 -13.61
C TRP A 52 3.01 -8.19 -13.43
N LEU A 53 1.77 -7.72 -13.56
CA LEU A 53 1.37 -6.33 -13.44
C LEU A 53 0.25 -6.19 -12.42
N PHE A 54 0.15 -5.01 -11.79
CA PHE A 54 -1.03 -4.64 -11.01
C PHE A 54 -2.19 -4.37 -11.96
N ALA A 55 -3.27 -5.15 -11.82
CA ALA A 55 -4.53 -4.90 -12.53
C ALA A 55 -5.47 -4.03 -11.69
N GLU A 56 -5.48 -4.24 -10.38
CA GLU A 56 -6.25 -3.44 -9.43
C GLU A 56 -5.53 -3.41 -8.08
N ARG A 57 -5.62 -2.27 -7.39
CA ARG A 57 -5.23 -2.12 -5.99
C ARG A 57 -6.36 -1.47 -5.21
N ARG A 58 -6.85 -2.17 -4.20
CA ARG A 58 -7.82 -1.62 -3.23
C ARG A 58 -7.09 -1.33 -1.93
N LEU A 59 -7.03 -0.06 -1.57
CA LEU A 59 -6.35 0.44 -0.36
C LEU A 59 -7.36 0.50 0.79
N TYR A 60 -7.05 -0.18 1.89
CA TYR A 60 -7.81 -0.13 3.13
C TYR A 60 -6.95 0.50 4.22
N VAL A 61 -7.40 1.63 4.76
CA VAL A 61 -6.75 2.28 5.90
C VAL A 61 -7.27 1.65 7.19
N ASP A 62 -6.36 1.13 8.00
CA ASP A 62 -6.70 0.61 9.32
C ASP A 62 -6.67 1.74 10.36
N TRP A 63 -5.63 2.60 10.33
CA TRP A 63 -5.56 3.82 11.13
C TRP A 63 -4.61 4.85 10.53
N THR A 64 -4.81 6.11 10.91
CA THR A 64 -3.94 7.25 10.57
C THR A 64 -3.57 8.03 11.81
N GLU A 65 -2.29 8.42 11.92
CA GLU A 65 -1.80 9.38 12.91
C GLU A 65 -1.23 10.58 12.15
N GLU A 66 -1.60 11.79 12.56
CA GLU A 66 -1.00 13.03 12.07
C GLU A 66 -0.46 13.84 13.25
N ARG A 67 0.76 14.37 13.08
CA ARG A 67 1.38 15.24 14.07
C ARG A 67 2.24 16.32 13.43
N GLY A 68 2.29 17.48 14.05
CA GLY A 68 3.29 18.50 13.76
C GLY A 68 4.68 18.00 14.14
N MET A 69 5.68 18.35 13.34
CA MET A 69 7.09 18.09 13.65
C MET A 69 7.71 19.35 14.26
N SER A 70 8.29 19.21 15.44
CA SER A 70 9.04 20.27 16.14
C SER A 70 10.39 20.54 15.50
#